data_AF-A0A737Y412-F1
#
_entry.id   AF-A0A737Y412-F1
#
_cell.length_a   1.000
_cell.length_b   1.000
_cell.length_c   1.000
_cell.angle_alpha   90.00
_cell.angle_beta   90.00
_cell.angle_gamma   90.00
#
_symmetry.space_group_name_H-M   'P 1'
#
loop_
_entity.id
_entity.type
_entity.pdbx_description
1 polymer ?
#
loop_
_entity_poly.entity_id
_entity_poly.type
_entity_poly.pdbx_seq_one_letter_code
_entity_poly.pdbx_strand_id
1 'polypeptide(L)'
;YFFFSSLSIPPLLAALLTRVKKAFCGFCFLVFTLLFGYGLYHNNPTRKDEFKPLVNYINTRYQPNDAVIVSKMFDYLSYVYYNRRDYRTFLYTPPNADGTSGRPNAYGFGSLFYAQADQTYIDNLTTLSKRHHRVWLISGGNFCRDYPLPPEWQ
;
A
#
# COMPACT_ATOMS: atom_id res chain seq x y z
N TYR A 1 13.15 18.17 -0.06
CA TYR A 1 13.41 19.54 -0.55
C TYR A 1 12.92 19.80 -1.98
N PHE A 2 13.18 18.94 -2.97
CA PHE A 2 12.77 19.17 -4.37
C PHE A 2 11.25 19.32 -4.59
N PHE A 3 10.42 18.55 -3.88
CA PHE A 3 8.95 18.54 -4.05
C PHE A 3 8.28 19.86 -3.64
N PHE A 4 8.74 20.49 -2.55
CA PHE A 4 8.20 21.79 -2.10
C PHE A 4 8.65 22.94 -3.02
N SER A 5 9.88 22.89 -3.54
CA SER A 5 10.35 23.85 -4.54
C SER A 5 9.61 23.73 -5.88
N SER A 6 9.05 22.56 -6.21
CA SER A 6 8.25 22.39 -7.44
C SER A 6 6.82 22.90 -7.34
N LEU A 7 6.29 23.14 -6.13
CA LEU A 7 4.92 23.62 -5.93
C LEU A 7 4.74 25.11 -6.26
N SER A 8 5.81 25.90 -6.20
CA SER A 8 5.79 27.32 -6.58
C SER A 8 5.97 27.55 -8.09
N ILE A 9 6.42 26.54 -8.84
CA ILE A 9 6.66 26.63 -10.28
C ILE A 9 5.34 26.87 -11.07
N PRO A 10 4.24 26.12 -10.87
CA PRO A 10 3.00 26.33 -11.62
C PRO A 10 2.40 27.75 -11.49
N PRO A 11 2.26 28.36 -10.31
CA PRO A 11 1.71 29.71 -10.20
C PRO A 11 2.64 30.79 -10.77
N LEU A 12 3.97 30.65 -10.63
CA LEU A 12 4.93 31.56 -11.25
C LEU A 12 4.89 31.47 -12.79
N LEU A 13 4.79 30.26 -13.33
CA LEU A 13 4.68 30.03 -14.77
C LEU A 13 3.38 30.63 -15.33
N ALA A 14 2.26 30.44 -14.62
CA ALA A 14 0.96 31.00 -14.99
C ALA A 14 0.99 32.54 -15.02
N ALA A 15 1.58 33.18 -14.01
CA ALA A 15 1.75 34.63 -13.97
C ALA A 15 2.63 35.15 -15.13
N LEU A 16 3.68 34.42 -15.50
CA LEU A 16 4.53 34.79 -16.65
C LEU A 16 3.78 34.66 -17.98
N LEU A 17 3.00 33.59 -18.13
CA LEU A 17 2.26 33.25 -19.35
C LEU A 17 1.13 34.22 -19.67
N THR A 18 0.54 34.87 -18.65
CA THR A 18 -0.49 35.92 -18.85
C THR A 18 0.04 37.20 -19.52
N ARG A 19 1.37 37.42 -19.53
CA ARG A 19 1.99 38.59 -20.14
C ARG A 19 2.41 38.37 -21.60
N VAL A 20 2.24 37.16 -22.14
CA VAL A 20 2.67 36.81 -23.49
C VAL A 20 1.47 36.72 -24.44
N LYS A 21 1.69 37.02 -25.73
CA LYS A 21 0.64 36.91 -26.76
C LYS A 21 -0.05 35.54 -26.68
N LYS A 22 -1.39 35.51 -26.74
CA LYS A 22 -2.23 34.31 -26.53
C LYS A 22 -1.75 33.07 -27.31
N ALA A 23 -1.25 33.24 -28.54
CA ALA A 23 -0.72 32.15 -29.35
C ALA A 23 0.56 31.51 -28.76
N PHE A 24 1.48 32.32 -28.23
CA PHE A 24 2.70 31.82 -27.60
C PHE A 24 2.42 31.18 -26.24
N CYS A 25 1.44 31.72 -25.50
CA CYS A 25 0.96 31.16 -24.24
C CYS A 25 0.40 29.73 -24.43
N GLY A 26 -0.44 29.52 -25.45
CA GLY A 26 -0.96 28.20 -25.80
C GLY A 26 0.14 27.21 -26.22
N PHE A 27 1.12 27.68 -27.00
CA PHE A 27 2.28 26.87 -27.39
C PHE A 27 3.11 26.43 -26.16
N CYS A 28 3.44 27.36 -25.26
CA CYS A 28 4.18 27.04 -24.04
C CYS A 28 3.43 26.05 -23.13
N PHE A 29 2.12 26.20 -23.00
CA PHE A 29 1.31 25.26 -22.22
C PHE A 29 1.32 23.86 -22.84
N LEU A 30 1.16 23.76 -24.16
CA LEU A 30 1.18 22.49 -24.89
C LEU A 30 2.54 21.79 -24.74
N VAL A 31 3.64 22.54 -24.89
CA VAL A 31 5.02 22.03 -24.67
C VAL A 31 5.20 21.57 -23.22
N PHE A 32 4.73 22.35 -22.25
CA PHE A 32 4.81 21.98 -20.83
C PHE A 32 4.05 20.69 -20.54
N THR A 33 2.81 20.55 -21.03
CA THR A 33 2.01 19.33 -20.87
C THR A 33 2.66 18.12 -21.54
N LEU A 34 3.24 18.28 -22.73
CA LEU A 34 3.97 17.21 -23.42
C LEU A 34 5.21 16.78 -22.64
N LEU A 35 6.03 17.72 -22.17
CA LEU A 35 7.23 17.42 -21.38
C LEU A 35 6.88 16.76 -20.05
N PHE A 36 5.84 17.27 -19.37
CA PHE A 36 5.39 16.70 -18.10
C PHE A 36 4.79 15.32 -18.29
N GLY A 37 3.95 15.13 -19.32
CA GLY A 37 3.39 13.83 -19.68
C GLY A 37 4.44 12.82 -20.10
N TYR A 38 5.44 13.23 -20.88
CA TYR A 38 6.58 12.39 -21.26
C TYR A 38 7.43 12.01 -20.04
N GLY A 39 7.70 12.97 -19.16
CA GLY A 39 8.38 12.75 -17.90
C GLY A 39 7.63 11.77 -17.00
N LEU A 40 6.30 11.92 -16.85
CA LEU A 40 5.48 10.95 -16.13
C LEU A 40 5.53 9.56 -16.78
N TYR A 41 5.37 9.46 -18.10
CA TYR A 41 5.39 8.19 -18.81
C TYR A 41 6.71 7.44 -18.60
N HIS A 42 7.86 8.13 -18.70
CA HIS A 42 9.18 7.52 -18.53
C HIS A 42 9.61 7.35 -17.06
N ASN A 43 9.12 8.19 -16.15
CA ASN A 43 9.47 8.14 -14.73
C ASN A 43 8.53 7.25 -13.92
N ASN A 44 7.65 6.50 -14.58
CA ASN A 44 7.11 5.27 -14.02
C ASN A 44 8.12 4.17 -14.38
N PRO A 45 9.13 3.88 -13.52
CA PRO A 45 9.88 2.65 -13.73
C PRO A 45 8.85 1.53 -13.84
N THR A 46 8.99 0.64 -14.81
CA THR A 46 8.34 -0.67 -14.81
C THR A 46 8.81 -1.41 -13.57
N ARG A 47 8.33 -0.98 -12.40
CA ARG A 47 8.54 -1.62 -11.14
C ARG A 47 7.78 -2.91 -11.31
N LYS A 48 8.53 -4.00 -11.41
CA LYS A 48 7.93 -5.33 -11.44
C LYS A 48 6.98 -5.38 -10.26
N ASP A 49 5.72 -5.63 -10.55
CA ASP A 49 4.75 -5.86 -9.51
C ASP A 49 5.07 -7.22 -8.91
N GLU A 50 5.90 -7.22 -7.86
CA GLU A 50 6.33 -8.43 -7.16
C GLU A 50 5.19 -9.02 -6.30
N PHE A 51 4.13 -8.24 -6.02
CA PHE A 51 2.97 -8.73 -5.29
C PHE A 51 2.13 -9.69 -6.13
N LYS A 52 1.91 -9.39 -7.40
CA LYS A 52 1.16 -10.28 -8.30
C LYS A 52 1.70 -11.73 -8.35
N PRO A 53 2.99 -11.99 -8.62
CA PRO A 53 3.52 -13.35 -8.63
C PRO A 53 3.54 -13.98 -7.23
N LEU A 54 3.79 -13.20 -6.16
CA LEU A 54 3.71 -13.67 -4.77
C LEU A 54 2.30 -14.18 -4.42
N VAL A 55 1.28 -13.39 -4.73
CA VAL A 55 -0.12 -13.74 -4.46
C VAL A 55 -0.52 -14.96 -5.29
N ASN A 56 -0.08 -15.05 -6.55
CA ASN A 56 -0.30 -16.23 -7.38
C ASN A 56 0.36 -17.50 -6.82
N TYR A 57 1.56 -17.37 -6.25
CA TYR A 57 2.25 -18.47 -5.58
C TYR A 57 1.44 -19.01 -4.40
N ILE A 58 0.85 -18.13 -3.59
CA ILE A 58 0.00 -18.52 -2.47
C ILE A 58 -1.33 -19.11 -2.97
N ASN A 59 -2.00 -18.47 -3.93
CA ASN A 59 -3.28 -18.94 -4.48
C ASN A 59 -3.21 -20.37 -5.04
N THR A 60 -2.06 -20.75 -5.61
CA THR A 60 -1.81 -22.10 -6.16
C THR A 60 -1.50 -23.16 -5.10
N ARG A 61 -1.08 -22.75 -3.90
CA ARG A 61 -0.66 -23.65 -2.81
C ARG A 61 -1.53 -23.58 -1.57
N TYR A 62 -2.47 -22.63 -1.53
CA TYR A 62 -3.42 -22.46 -0.45
C TYR A 62 -4.17 -23.75 -0.20
N GLN A 63 -4.26 -24.14 1.07
CA GLN A 63 -5.03 -25.28 1.54
C GLN A 63 -6.15 -24.81 2.47
N PRO A 64 -7.27 -25.55 2.55
CA PRO A 64 -8.28 -25.27 3.56
C PRO A 64 -7.65 -25.19 4.96
N ASN A 65 -8.08 -24.20 5.75
CA ASN A 65 -7.54 -23.88 7.07
C ASN A 65 -6.14 -23.22 7.10
N ASP A 66 -5.60 -22.78 5.96
CA ASP A 66 -4.51 -21.81 5.93
C ASP A 66 -5.01 -20.40 6.32
N ALA A 67 -4.17 -19.64 7.02
CA ALA A 67 -4.38 -18.21 7.26
C ALA A 67 -3.36 -17.36 6.50
N VAL A 68 -3.79 -16.21 5.97
CA VAL A 68 -2.92 -15.24 5.32
C VAL A 68 -2.94 -13.93 6.09
N ILE A 69 -1.76 -13.45 6.49
CA ILE A 69 -1.57 -12.27 7.31
C ILE A 69 -0.63 -11.31 6.59
N VAL A 70 -1.04 -10.04 6.49
CA VAL A 70 -0.28 -8.98 5.83
C VAL A 70 0.08 -7.89 6.82
N SER A 71 1.31 -7.38 6.79
CA SER A 71 1.82 -6.44 7.80
C SER A 71 1.37 -4.99 7.67
N LYS A 72 1.15 -4.51 6.45
CA LYS A 72 0.89 -3.08 6.15
C LYS A 72 -0.37 -2.91 5.32
N MET A 73 -1.04 -1.78 5.50
CA MET A 73 -2.31 -1.49 4.84
C MET A 73 -2.22 -1.49 3.31
N PHE A 74 -1.18 -0.87 2.73
CA PHE A 74 -1.04 -0.83 1.27
C PHE A 74 -0.63 -2.20 0.68
N ASP A 75 0.15 -2.97 1.43
CA ASP A 75 0.47 -4.35 1.09
C ASP A 75 -0.81 -5.22 1.14
N TYR A 76 -1.67 -4.99 2.14
CA TYR A 76 -2.95 -5.67 2.30
C TYR A 76 -3.90 -5.37 1.14
N LEU A 77 -4.05 -4.09 0.78
CA LEU A 77 -4.86 -3.68 -0.38
C LEU A 77 -4.35 -4.32 -1.67
N SER A 78 -3.02 -4.34 -1.86
CA SER A 78 -2.40 -4.99 -3.01
C SER A 78 -2.63 -6.50 -3.02
N TYR A 79 -2.55 -7.14 -1.86
CA TYR A 79 -2.81 -8.58 -1.71
C TYR A 79 -4.25 -8.93 -2.06
N VAL A 80 -5.22 -8.23 -1.43
CA VAL A 80 -6.65 -8.43 -1.67
C VAL A 80 -7.00 -8.22 -3.14
N TYR A 81 -6.43 -7.20 -3.78
CA TYR A 81 -6.62 -6.94 -5.21
C TYR A 81 -6.18 -8.11 -6.10
N TYR A 82 -5.06 -8.76 -5.78
CA TYR A 82 -4.54 -9.89 -6.57
C TYR A 82 -5.06 -11.25 -6.13
N ASN A 83 -5.66 -11.37 -4.95
CA ASN A 83 -6.20 -12.63 -4.45
C ASN A 83 -7.35 -13.10 -5.35
N ARG A 84 -7.33 -14.37 -5.74
CA ARG A 84 -8.33 -15.01 -6.62
C ARG A 84 -9.09 -16.13 -5.92
N ARG A 85 -8.97 -16.21 -4.59
CA ARG A 85 -9.55 -17.27 -3.77
C ARG A 85 -10.47 -16.66 -2.72
N ASP A 86 -11.50 -17.41 -2.34
CA ASP A 86 -12.52 -16.97 -1.38
C ASP A 86 -12.12 -17.21 0.09
N TYR A 87 -10.82 -17.13 0.40
CA TYR A 87 -10.37 -17.11 1.79
C TYR A 87 -10.14 -15.68 2.25
N ARG A 88 -10.27 -15.48 3.57
CA ARG A 88 -10.08 -14.19 4.20
C ARG A 88 -8.60 -13.92 4.44
N THR A 89 -8.16 -12.73 4.06
CA THR A 89 -6.84 -12.18 4.39
C THR A 89 -6.99 -11.26 5.60
N PHE A 90 -6.04 -11.33 6.53
CA PHE A 90 -5.99 -10.47 7.71
C PHE A 90 -4.88 -9.43 7.60
N LEU A 91 -5.12 -8.25 8.17
CA LEU A 91 -4.15 -7.18 8.32
C LEU A 91 -3.65 -7.17 9.76
N TYR A 92 -2.34 -7.35 9.95
CA TYR A 92 -1.72 -7.36 11.26
C TYR A 92 -1.56 -5.95 11.81
N THR A 93 -2.11 -5.71 13.00
CA THR A 93 -2.06 -4.44 13.73
C THR A 93 -1.73 -4.76 15.19
N PRO A 94 -0.46 -5.04 15.52
CA PRO A 94 -0.08 -5.35 16.90
C PRO A 94 -0.41 -4.17 17.82
N PRO A 95 -0.65 -4.42 19.12
CA PRO A 95 -0.75 -3.35 20.10
C PRO A 95 0.51 -2.47 20.08
N ASN A 96 0.32 -1.19 20.40
CA ASN A 96 1.42 -0.26 20.61
C ASN A 96 2.23 -0.66 21.85
N ALA A 97 3.43 -0.09 22.01
CA ALA A 97 4.31 -0.38 23.15
C ALA A 97 3.68 -0.06 24.52
N ASP A 98 2.71 0.87 24.56
CA ASP A 98 1.93 1.23 25.75
C ASP A 98 0.68 0.33 25.95
N GLY A 99 0.51 -0.70 25.13
CA GLY A 99 -0.62 -1.64 25.19
C GLY A 99 -1.90 -1.13 24.51
N THR A 100 -1.91 0.09 23.98
CA THR A 100 -3.07 0.61 23.24
C THR A 100 -3.24 -0.10 21.89
N SER A 101 -4.44 -0.04 21.31
CA SER A 101 -4.71 -0.70 20.02
C SER A 101 -3.87 -0.09 18.90
N GLY A 102 -3.21 -0.94 18.11
CA GLY A 102 -2.56 -0.53 16.86
C GLY A 102 -3.53 -0.42 15.67
N ARG A 103 -4.83 -0.69 15.88
CA ARG A 103 -5.83 -0.60 14.81
C ARG A 103 -6.05 0.85 14.41
N PRO A 104 -6.11 1.16 13.10
CA PRO A 104 -6.51 2.49 12.63
C PRO A 104 -7.88 2.91 13.17
N ASN A 105 -8.05 4.20 13.44
CA ASN A 105 -9.33 4.76 13.85
C ASN A 105 -10.26 5.02 12.64
N ALA A 106 -11.47 5.53 12.89
CA ALA A 106 -12.45 5.84 11.85
C ALA A 106 -12.11 7.04 10.96
N TYR A 107 -10.89 7.58 11.03
CA TYR A 107 -10.48 8.79 10.31
C TYR A 107 -9.42 8.51 9.25
N GLY A 108 -9.46 9.29 8.15
CA GLY A 108 -8.53 9.13 7.04
C GLY A 108 -8.57 7.72 6.42
N PHE A 109 -7.41 7.14 6.14
CA PHE A 109 -7.33 5.79 5.57
C PHE A 109 -7.85 4.68 6.49
N GLY A 110 -7.90 4.90 7.82
CA GLY A 110 -8.44 3.91 8.75
C GLY A 110 -9.95 3.67 8.58
N SER A 111 -10.67 4.64 8.03
CA SER A 111 -12.10 4.51 7.71
C SER A 111 -12.40 3.40 6.71
N LEU A 112 -11.43 3.00 5.87
CA LEU A 112 -11.60 2.00 4.81
C LEU A 112 -12.07 0.63 5.32
N PHE A 113 -11.68 0.26 6.54
CA PHE A 113 -11.99 -1.04 7.13
C PHE A 113 -12.73 -0.93 8.46
N TYR A 114 -13.10 0.28 8.89
CA TYR A 114 -13.63 0.52 10.22
C TYR A 114 -14.92 -0.27 10.49
N ALA A 115 -15.82 -0.37 9.51
CA ALA A 115 -17.06 -1.13 9.63
C ALA A 115 -16.84 -2.66 9.69
N GLN A 116 -15.69 -3.15 9.24
CA GLN A 116 -15.31 -4.57 9.25
C GLN A 116 -14.01 -4.78 10.05
N ALA A 117 -13.76 -3.95 11.07
CA ALA A 117 -12.50 -3.92 11.79
C ALA A 117 -12.17 -5.27 12.44
N ASP A 118 -13.12 -5.88 13.15
CA ASP A 118 -12.95 -7.19 13.82
C ASP A 118 -12.76 -8.35 12.84
N GLN A 119 -13.10 -8.11 11.59
CA GLN A 119 -13.07 -9.04 10.49
C GLN A 119 -11.83 -8.88 9.61
N THR A 120 -11.14 -7.75 9.74
CA THR A 120 -10.00 -7.36 8.89
C THR A 120 -8.71 -7.38 9.69
N TYR A 121 -8.75 -6.84 10.91
CA TYR A 121 -7.57 -6.67 11.74
C TYR A 121 -7.34 -7.85 12.67
N ILE A 122 -6.07 -8.21 12.83
CA ILE A 122 -5.61 -9.14 13.86
C ILE A 122 -4.47 -8.49 14.64
N ASP A 123 -4.54 -8.56 15.96
CA ASP A 123 -3.56 -7.96 16.88
C ASP A 123 -2.60 -8.99 17.49
N ASN A 124 -2.93 -10.29 17.41
CA ASN A 124 -2.12 -11.35 18.02
C ASN A 124 -1.98 -12.59 17.13
N LEU A 125 -0.73 -12.88 16.74
CA LEU A 125 -0.35 -14.03 15.91
C LEU A 125 -0.49 -15.39 16.63
N THR A 126 -0.31 -15.43 17.96
CA THR A 126 -0.39 -16.68 18.77
C THR A 126 -1.79 -17.30 18.74
N THR A 127 -2.83 -16.51 18.49
CA THR A 127 -4.21 -17.02 18.42
C THR A 127 -4.48 -17.74 17.10
N LEU A 128 -3.80 -17.34 16.03
CA LEU A 128 -3.94 -17.94 14.70
C LEU A 128 -3.17 -19.26 14.60
N SER A 129 -1.99 -19.37 15.23
CA SER A 129 -1.19 -20.60 15.24
C SER A 129 -1.96 -21.80 15.79
N LYS A 130 -2.78 -21.58 16.82
CA LYS A 130 -3.58 -22.63 17.45
C LYS A 130 -4.76 -23.10 16.60
N ARG A 131 -5.23 -22.26 15.68
CA ARG A 131 -6.44 -22.51 14.88
C ARG A 131 -6.12 -22.97 13.45
N HIS A 132 -4.98 -22.56 12.91
CA HIS A 132 -4.59 -22.77 11.52
C HIS A 132 -3.35 -23.66 11.41
N HIS A 133 -3.37 -24.58 10.45
CA HIS A 133 -2.26 -25.50 10.24
C HIS A 133 -1.03 -24.80 9.65
N ARG A 134 -1.26 -23.77 8.82
CA ARG A 134 -0.20 -22.98 8.19
C ARG A 134 -0.61 -21.52 8.09
N VAL A 135 0.35 -20.65 8.39
CA VAL A 135 0.19 -19.21 8.38
C VAL A 135 1.16 -18.61 7.37
N TRP A 136 0.63 -17.86 6.40
CA TRP A 136 1.41 -17.12 5.42
C TRP A 136 1.61 -15.69 5.92
N LEU A 137 2.87 -15.31 6.17
CA LEU A 137 3.24 -13.95 6.59
C LEU A 137 3.74 -13.15 5.39
N ILE A 138 3.10 -12.01 5.13
CA ILE A 138 3.34 -11.20 3.94
C ILE A 138 3.72 -9.79 4.35
N SER A 139 4.82 -9.29 3.80
CA SER A 139 5.30 -7.92 3.96
C SER A 139 5.97 -7.46 2.69
N GLY A 140 5.86 -6.19 2.35
CA GLY A 140 6.72 -5.54 1.35
C GLY A 140 8.20 -5.47 1.77
N GLY A 141 8.53 -5.88 3.00
CA GLY A 141 9.88 -6.04 3.53
C GLY A 141 10.07 -7.39 4.23
N ASN A 142 10.82 -7.40 5.34
CA ASN A 142 11.02 -8.61 6.13
C ASN A 142 10.08 -8.62 7.34
N PHE A 143 9.04 -9.46 7.29
CA PHE A 143 8.04 -9.55 8.36
C PHE A 143 8.67 -9.84 9.73
N CYS A 144 9.61 -10.79 9.80
CA CYS A 144 10.25 -11.23 11.05
C CYS A 144 11.18 -10.17 11.66
N ARG A 145 11.64 -9.21 10.85
CA ARG A 145 12.41 -8.06 11.31
C ARG A 145 11.50 -6.95 11.81
N ASP A 146 10.38 -6.73 11.12
CA ASP A 146 9.46 -5.63 11.39
C ASP A 146 8.56 -5.94 12.60
N TYR A 147 8.28 -7.22 12.88
CA TYR A 147 7.40 -7.66 13.95
C TYR A 147 7.97 -8.87 14.70
N PRO A 148 7.86 -8.89 16.04
CA PRO A 148 8.23 -10.07 16.81
C PRO A 148 7.30 -11.23 16.44
N LEU A 149 7.90 -12.39 16.18
CA LEU A 149 7.16 -13.63 15.99
C LEU A 149 6.83 -14.27 17.35
N PRO A 150 5.74 -15.03 17.43
CA PRO A 150 5.48 -15.89 18.57
C PRO A 150 6.68 -16.82 18.88
N PRO A 151 7.06 -17.01 20.15
CA PRO A 151 8.17 -17.90 20.53
C PRO A 151 8.00 -19.32 20.02
N GLU A 152 6.76 -19.81 19.90
CA GLU A 152 6.48 -21.15 19.39
C GLU A 152 6.74 -21.33 17.88
N TRP A 153 7.08 -20.25 17.15
CA TRP A 153 7.41 -20.28 15.73
C TRP A 153 8.91 -20.19 15.45
N GLN A 154 9.74 -20.02 16.49
CA GLN A 154 11.20 -19.93 16.40
C GLN A 154 11.84 -21.27 16.76
#